data_AF-A0AAD9FR16-F1
#
_entry.id   AF-A0AAD9FR16-F1
#
_cell.length_a   1.000
_cell.length_b   1.000
_cell.length_c   1.000
_cell.angle_alpha   90.00
_cell.angle_beta   90.00
_cell.angle_gamma   90.00
#
_symmetry.space_group_name_H-M   'P 1'
#
loop_
_entity.id
_entity.type
_entity.pdbx_description
1 polymer ?
#
loop_
_entity_poly.entity_id
_entity_poly.type
_entity_poly.pdbx_seq_one_letter_code
_entity_poly.pdbx_strand_id
1 'polypeptide(L)'
;MTFAAGLQGRGANEFSFEPSDLTNFNHGTALNPQIISQFMCDTFVNQCGKSKTTSDTCKTVKTAIDAQLASGALAKDQTYADAWLSGLEQAFGIQSSGVGTSSGGGGAAGGASSATVNPEGGAGEGGATQTAGTADQAAGGQQNKENAQANEESDDPNANSGDAPARSAGAAGGTNVQTFTGALNGVSAPPVTKDANSNRPFSVQGDTFVNKGAALQRSCAVQHKGCADAANSGGSASVAECDQQETQCIIGAVV
;
A
#
# COMPACT_ATOMS: atom_id res chain seq x y z
N MET A 1 -6.50 -14.13 9.01
CA MET A 1 -6.11 -15.52 8.70
C MET A 1 -5.57 -16.12 9.97
N THR A 2 -5.88 -17.37 10.24
CA THR A 2 -5.45 -18.07 11.45
C THR A 2 -4.38 -19.08 11.10
N PHE A 3 -3.31 -19.15 11.90
CA PHE A 3 -2.32 -20.21 11.86
C PHE A 3 -2.34 -20.95 13.20
N ALA A 4 -2.74 -22.23 13.19
CA ALA A 4 -2.82 -23.01 14.40
C ALA A 4 -2.75 -24.51 14.11
N ALA A 5 -2.48 -25.30 15.15
CA ALA A 5 -2.54 -26.75 15.10
C ALA A 5 -3.98 -27.25 15.31
N GLY A 6 -4.29 -28.42 14.76
CA GLY A 6 -5.58 -29.08 15.00
C GLY A 6 -6.79 -28.47 14.29
N LEU A 7 -6.57 -27.53 13.37
CA LEU A 7 -7.65 -26.87 12.63
C LEU A 7 -8.46 -27.88 11.81
N GLN A 8 -9.79 -27.75 11.85
CA GLN A 8 -10.76 -28.64 11.18
C GLN A 8 -10.52 -30.15 11.42
N GLY A 9 -10.06 -30.52 12.63
CA GLY A 9 -9.85 -31.91 13.02
C GLY A 9 -8.52 -32.51 12.52
N ARG A 10 -7.58 -31.68 12.03
CA ARG A 10 -6.19 -32.11 11.80
C ARG A 10 -5.53 -32.56 13.11
N GLY A 11 -4.36 -33.19 12.99
CA GLY A 11 -3.61 -33.62 14.17
C GLY A 11 -3.32 -32.45 15.13
N ALA A 12 -3.28 -32.72 16.44
CA ALA A 12 -3.05 -31.69 17.46
C ALA A 12 -1.69 -30.96 17.35
N ASN A 13 -0.77 -31.50 16.56
CA ASN A 13 0.54 -30.90 16.26
C ASN A 13 0.69 -30.51 14.77
N GLU A 14 -0.38 -30.63 13.99
CA GLU A 14 -0.37 -30.33 12.56
C GLU A 14 -0.84 -28.89 12.33
N PHE A 15 0.13 -27.98 12.21
CA PHE A 15 -0.14 -26.57 11.96
C PHE A 15 -0.58 -26.34 10.52
N SER A 16 -1.63 -25.56 10.36
CA SER A 16 -2.16 -25.17 9.05
C SER A 16 -2.77 -23.78 9.12
N PHE A 17 -3.14 -23.28 7.95
CA PHE A 17 -3.78 -21.98 7.77
C PHE A 17 -5.25 -22.15 7.42
N GLU A 18 -6.09 -21.26 7.95
CA GLU A 18 -7.47 -21.09 7.49
C GLU A 18 -7.93 -19.63 7.58
N PRO A 19 -9.00 -19.24 6.88
CA PRO A 19 -9.63 -17.94 7.08
C PRO A 19 -10.21 -17.83 8.50
N SER A 20 -9.95 -16.71 9.17
CA SER A 20 -10.46 -16.48 10.53
C SER A 20 -11.97 -16.24 10.55
N ASP A 21 -12.52 -15.70 9.46
CA ASP A 21 -13.95 -15.55 9.24
C ASP A 21 -14.44 -16.65 8.29
N LEU A 22 -14.76 -17.80 8.87
CA LEU A 22 -15.32 -18.94 8.13
C LEU A 22 -16.77 -18.72 7.68
N THR A 23 -17.42 -17.63 8.10
CA THR A 23 -18.78 -17.31 7.64
C THR A 23 -18.74 -16.72 6.24
N ASN A 24 -17.85 -15.75 6.01
CA ASN A 24 -17.74 -15.05 4.73
C ASN A 24 -16.65 -15.66 3.82
N PHE A 25 -15.64 -16.31 4.40
CA PHE A 25 -14.52 -16.93 3.70
C PHE A 25 -14.43 -18.42 4.03
N ASN A 26 -15.54 -19.14 3.93
CA ASN A 26 -15.54 -20.57 4.20
C ASN A 26 -14.60 -21.33 3.23
N HIS A 27 -13.47 -21.78 3.75
CA HIS A 27 -12.49 -22.59 3.04
C HIS A 27 -11.87 -23.59 4.01
N GLY A 28 -11.48 -24.75 3.50
CA GLY A 28 -10.73 -25.75 4.26
C GLY A 28 -9.37 -25.24 4.74
N THR A 29 -8.72 -26.03 5.59
CA THR A 29 -7.35 -25.75 6.04
C THR A 29 -6.32 -26.10 4.97
N ALA A 30 -5.22 -25.34 4.88
CA ALA A 30 -4.10 -25.63 3.99
C ALA A 30 -2.74 -25.44 4.69
N LEU A 31 -1.74 -26.25 4.31
CA LEU A 31 -0.36 -26.09 4.78
C LEU A 31 0.38 -24.94 4.08
N ASN A 32 -0.06 -24.58 2.87
CA ASN A 32 0.49 -23.45 2.15
C ASN A 32 -0.43 -22.22 2.31
N PRO A 33 0.02 -21.15 2.99
CA PRO A 33 -0.83 -19.99 3.23
C PRO A 33 -1.21 -19.24 1.96
N GLN A 34 -0.43 -19.38 0.88
CA GLN A 34 -0.71 -18.76 -0.43
C GLN A 34 -2.05 -19.24 -1.03
N ILE A 35 -2.48 -20.46 -0.69
CA ILE A 35 -3.77 -21.02 -1.15
C ILE A 35 -4.91 -20.29 -0.44
N ILE A 36 -4.78 -20.10 0.87
CA ILE A 36 -5.79 -19.42 1.69
C ILE A 36 -5.89 -17.95 1.29
N SER A 37 -4.74 -17.25 1.15
CA SER A 37 -4.73 -15.84 0.73
C SER A 37 -5.28 -15.64 -0.68
N GLN A 38 -5.00 -16.55 -1.63
CA GLN A 38 -5.60 -16.52 -2.97
C GLN A 38 -7.12 -16.63 -2.90
N PHE A 39 -7.62 -17.64 -2.19
CA PHE A 39 -9.05 -17.85 -2.01
C PHE A 39 -9.71 -16.63 -1.38
N MET A 40 -9.13 -16.06 -0.32
CA MET A 40 -9.67 -14.87 0.34
C MET A 40 -9.76 -13.69 -0.65
N CYS A 41 -8.75 -13.47 -1.49
CA CYS A 41 -8.78 -12.40 -2.50
C CYS A 41 -9.81 -12.62 -3.61
N ASP A 42 -9.99 -13.85 -4.05
CA ASP A 42 -10.98 -14.19 -5.10
C ASP A 42 -12.41 -14.19 -4.54
N THR A 43 -12.58 -14.49 -3.25
CA THR A 43 -13.88 -14.46 -2.57
C THR A 43 -14.49 -13.06 -2.54
N PHE A 44 -13.66 -12.00 -2.46
CA PHE A 44 -14.16 -10.61 -2.57
C PHE A 44 -14.88 -10.32 -3.90
N VAL A 45 -14.55 -11.03 -4.98
CA VAL A 45 -15.25 -10.92 -6.26
C VAL A 45 -16.58 -11.66 -6.23
N ASN A 46 -16.59 -12.86 -5.64
CA ASN A 46 -17.69 -13.81 -5.74
C ASN A 46 -18.82 -13.58 -4.72
N GLN A 47 -18.50 -13.13 -3.49
CA GLN A 47 -19.48 -12.96 -2.41
C GLN A 47 -19.91 -11.51 -2.19
N CYS A 48 -19.06 -10.52 -2.50
CA CYS A 48 -19.35 -9.09 -2.26
C CYS A 48 -19.88 -8.35 -3.49
N GLY A 49 -20.12 -9.04 -4.60
CA GLY A 49 -21.02 -8.59 -5.67
C GLY A 49 -20.65 -7.32 -6.45
N LYS A 50 -19.46 -6.72 -6.29
CA LYS A 50 -18.83 -5.66 -7.14
C LYS A 50 -17.72 -4.91 -6.37
N SER A 51 -16.62 -5.57 -5.99
CA SER A 51 -15.41 -4.78 -5.69
C SER A 51 -14.18 -5.40 -6.31
N LYS A 52 -14.08 -5.22 -7.64
CA LYS A 52 -12.85 -5.46 -8.38
C LYS A 52 -11.70 -4.72 -7.70
N THR A 53 -11.92 -3.48 -7.29
CA THR A 53 -10.96 -2.68 -6.53
C THR A 53 -10.51 -3.37 -5.24
N THR A 54 -11.43 -3.89 -4.41
CA THR A 54 -11.04 -4.63 -3.19
C THR A 54 -10.28 -5.90 -3.50
N SER A 55 -10.71 -6.67 -4.51
CA SER A 55 -9.99 -7.88 -4.92
C SER A 55 -8.59 -7.55 -5.48
N ASP A 56 -8.47 -6.50 -6.29
CA ASP A 56 -7.18 -6.02 -6.83
C ASP A 56 -6.26 -5.59 -5.70
N THR A 57 -6.75 -4.78 -4.75
CA THR A 57 -6.00 -4.36 -3.56
C THR A 57 -5.55 -5.56 -2.72
N CYS A 58 -6.43 -6.53 -2.49
CA CYS A 58 -6.07 -7.79 -1.81
C CYS A 58 -4.97 -8.55 -2.57
N LYS A 59 -5.06 -8.63 -3.90
CA LYS A 59 -4.08 -9.31 -4.77
C LYS A 59 -2.73 -8.61 -4.76
N THR A 60 -2.70 -7.27 -4.65
CA THR A 60 -1.46 -6.50 -4.45
C THR A 60 -0.80 -6.87 -3.14
N VAL A 61 -1.56 -6.89 -2.03
CA VAL A 61 -1.05 -7.34 -0.72
C VAL A 61 -0.50 -8.76 -0.81
N LYS A 62 -1.27 -9.68 -1.41
CA LYS A 62 -0.84 -11.06 -1.61
C LYS A 62 0.47 -11.17 -2.37
N THR A 63 0.61 -10.46 -3.49
CA THR A 63 1.82 -10.48 -4.30
C THR A 63 3.03 -10.02 -3.50
N ALA A 64 2.88 -8.95 -2.71
CA ALA A 64 3.95 -8.43 -1.87
C ALA A 64 4.37 -9.42 -0.77
N ILE A 65 3.40 -9.99 -0.04
CA ILE A 65 3.68 -10.97 1.03
C ILE A 65 4.26 -12.27 0.46
N ASP A 66 3.78 -12.72 -0.70
CA ASP A 66 4.31 -13.90 -1.37
C ASP A 66 5.74 -13.70 -1.86
N ALA A 67 6.11 -12.49 -2.29
CA ALA A 67 7.49 -12.16 -2.62
C ALA A 67 8.40 -12.22 -1.39
N GLN A 68 7.92 -11.78 -0.22
CA GLN A 68 8.64 -11.92 1.04
C GLN A 68 8.79 -13.38 1.48
N LEU A 69 7.77 -14.20 1.26
CA LEU A 69 7.85 -15.65 1.50
C LEU A 69 8.86 -16.32 0.55
N ALA A 70 8.87 -15.93 -0.73
CA ALA A 70 9.78 -16.47 -1.74
C ALA A 70 11.25 -16.08 -1.48
N SER A 71 11.49 -14.87 -0.96
CA SER A 71 12.83 -14.42 -0.58
C SER A 71 13.32 -14.99 0.76
N GLY A 72 12.45 -15.66 1.52
CA GLY A 72 12.75 -16.20 2.85
C GLY A 72 12.69 -15.15 3.97
N ALA A 73 12.22 -13.93 3.69
CA ALA A 73 11.98 -12.91 4.70
C ALA A 73 10.79 -13.25 5.61
N LEU A 74 9.84 -14.06 5.12
CA LEU A 74 8.76 -14.67 5.89
C LEU A 74 8.84 -16.19 5.83
N ALA A 75 8.26 -16.84 6.84
CA ALA A 75 8.09 -18.29 6.90
C ALA A 75 6.60 -18.67 6.81
N LYS A 76 6.31 -19.93 6.48
CA LYS A 76 4.92 -20.47 6.46
C LYS A 76 4.44 -20.77 7.88
N ASP A 77 4.44 -19.75 8.73
CA ASP A 77 4.01 -19.82 10.11
C ASP A 77 3.16 -18.60 10.50
N GLN A 78 3.07 -18.34 11.80
CA GLN A 78 2.35 -17.20 12.37
C GLN A 78 2.79 -15.86 11.76
N THR A 79 4.08 -15.70 11.43
CA THR A 79 4.60 -14.44 10.86
C THR A 79 3.96 -14.11 9.51
N TYR A 80 3.65 -15.11 8.68
CA TYR A 80 2.88 -14.90 7.45
C TYR A 80 1.44 -14.47 7.76
N ALA A 81 0.78 -15.12 8.73
CA ALA A 81 -0.60 -14.78 9.09
C ALA A 81 -0.72 -13.34 9.61
N ASP A 82 0.26 -12.90 10.41
CA ASP A 82 0.35 -11.54 10.93
C ASP A 82 0.67 -10.52 9.82
N ALA A 83 1.66 -10.82 8.97
CA ALA A 83 2.01 -9.97 7.83
C ALA A 83 0.86 -9.83 6.83
N TRP A 84 0.08 -10.90 6.63
CA TRP A 84 -1.13 -10.89 5.83
C TRP A 84 -2.20 -9.96 6.40
N LEU A 85 -2.50 -10.08 7.71
CA LEU A 85 -3.47 -9.23 8.38
C LEU A 85 -3.04 -7.75 8.31
N SER A 86 -1.79 -7.48 8.68
CA SER A 86 -1.22 -6.13 8.67
C SER A 86 -1.23 -5.52 7.27
N GLY A 87 -0.88 -6.29 6.25
CA GLY A 87 -0.92 -5.83 4.86
C GLY A 87 -2.33 -5.47 4.40
N LEU A 88 -3.36 -6.24 4.78
CA LEU A 88 -4.76 -5.92 4.46
C LEU A 88 -5.24 -4.68 5.22
N GLU A 89 -4.95 -4.56 6.51
CA GLU A 89 -5.29 -3.39 7.32
C GLU A 89 -4.68 -2.11 6.73
N GLN A 90 -3.40 -2.17 6.36
CA GLN A 90 -2.69 -1.07 5.71
C GLN A 90 -3.34 -0.72 4.37
N ALA A 91 -3.62 -1.71 3.52
CA ALA A 91 -4.14 -1.48 2.18
C ALA A 91 -5.57 -0.93 2.18
N PHE A 92 -6.39 -1.31 3.18
CA PHE A 92 -7.76 -0.83 3.33
C PHE A 92 -7.92 0.35 4.29
N GLY A 93 -6.85 0.76 4.99
CA GLY A 93 -6.89 1.85 5.95
C GLY A 93 -7.83 1.57 7.13
N ILE A 94 -7.90 0.31 7.57
CA ILE A 94 -8.74 -0.15 8.67
C ILE A 94 -7.87 -0.68 9.82
N GLN A 95 -8.44 -0.74 11.01
CA GLN A 95 -7.85 -1.40 12.17
C GLN A 95 -8.80 -2.55 12.54
N SER A 96 -8.35 -3.80 12.42
CA SER A 96 -9.09 -4.96 12.86
C SER A 96 -8.70 -5.28 14.30
N SER A 97 -9.68 -5.63 15.13
CA SER A 97 -9.41 -6.22 16.46
C SER A 97 -9.07 -7.72 16.36
N GLY A 98 -9.07 -8.28 15.14
CA GLY A 98 -8.79 -9.68 14.89
C GLY A 98 -7.30 -9.96 14.96
N VAL A 99 -6.76 -10.14 16.16
CA VAL A 99 -5.45 -10.79 16.35
C VAL A 99 -5.49 -12.16 15.67
N GLY A 100 -4.48 -12.51 14.88
CA GLY A 100 -4.30 -13.84 14.27
C GLY A 100 -4.01 -14.91 15.32
N THR A 101 -4.69 -14.87 16.47
CA THR A 101 -4.24 -15.43 17.74
C THR A 101 -3.87 -16.89 17.64
N SER A 102 -2.60 -17.08 17.95
CA SER A 102 -1.98 -18.26 18.53
C SER A 102 -2.75 -18.74 19.76
N SER A 103 -3.26 -19.97 19.66
CA SER A 103 -3.46 -20.78 20.86
C SER A 103 -2.62 -22.04 20.68
N GLY A 104 -1.46 -22.06 21.33
CA GLY A 104 -0.51 -23.17 21.28
C GLY A 104 0.87 -22.77 21.79
N GLY A 105 1.09 -22.88 23.09
CA GLY A 105 2.38 -22.63 23.74
C GLY A 105 3.39 -23.77 23.59
N GLY A 106 4.68 -23.41 23.53
CA GLY A 106 5.84 -24.30 23.60
C GLY A 106 7.07 -23.67 22.92
N GLY A 107 7.93 -23.00 23.69
CA GLY A 107 9.03 -22.18 23.17
C GLY A 107 10.41 -22.86 23.05
N ALA A 108 11.32 -22.20 22.31
CA ALA A 108 12.73 -21.97 22.69
C ALA A 108 13.42 -20.94 21.76
N ALA A 109 13.69 -19.77 22.34
CA ALA A 109 14.85 -18.86 22.25
C ALA A 109 15.57 -18.52 20.91
N GLY A 110 15.64 -17.21 20.63
CA GLY A 110 16.78 -16.58 19.94
C GLY A 110 16.62 -15.10 19.54
N GLY A 111 16.87 -14.16 20.47
CA GLY A 111 17.53 -12.88 20.12
C GLY A 111 16.74 -11.56 20.10
N ALA A 112 16.81 -10.84 21.23
CA ALA A 112 17.00 -9.38 21.39
C ALA A 112 15.88 -8.36 21.06
N SER A 113 15.27 -7.87 22.15
CA SER A 113 15.10 -6.46 22.59
C SER A 113 14.42 -5.41 21.70
N SER A 114 13.31 -4.85 22.20
CA SER A 114 13.33 -3.47 22.75
C SER A 114 12.10 -3.17 23.61
N ALA A 115 12.26 -2.20 24.50
CA ALA A 115 11.56 -2.02 25.76
C ALA A 115 10.09 -1.58 25.69
N THR A 116 9.36 -2.05 26.70
CA THR A 116 8.07 -1.60 27.20
C THR A 116 7.98 -0.07 27.38
N VAL A 117 6.95 0.54 26.78
CA VAL A 117 6.18 1.61 27.42
C VAL A 117 4.68 1.39 27.14
N ASN A 118 3.90 1.40 28.21
CA ASN A 118 2.44 1.49 28.30
C ASN A 118 2.18 2.30 29.59
N PRO A 119 0.96 2.82 29.88
CA PRO A 119 -0.28 2.85 29.10
C PRO A 119 -0.93 4.27 29.10
N GLU A 120 -1.99 4.54 28.34
CA GLU A 120 -3.41 4.71 28.72
C GLU A 120 -3.99 5.74 27.71
N GLY A 121 -5.22 5.74 27.21
CA GLY A 121 -6.47 5.01 27.43
C GLY A 121 -7.60 5.74 26.67
N GLY A 122 -8.75 5.08 26.47
CA GLY A 122 -10.03 5.69 26.05
C GLY A 122 -10.36 5.52 24.55
N ALA A 123 -11.16 4.54 24.11
CA ALA A 123 -12.61 4.33 24.28
C ALA A 123 -13.49 5.05 23.22
N GLY A 124 -14.37 4.27 22.57
CA GLY A 124 -15.58 4.75 21.86
C GLY A 124 -15.39 4.97 20.35
N GLU A 125 -15.64 4.03 19.44
CA GLU A 125 -16.89 3.33 19.07
C GLU A 125 -17.72 4.07 18.00
N GLY A 126 -17.96 3.36 16.88
CA GLY A 126 -19.21 3.38 16.15
C GLY A 126 -19.35 4.35 14.97
N GLY A 127 -19.70 3.79 13.80
CA GLY A 127 -20.49 4.53 12.81
C GLY A 127 -20.03 4.41 11.37
N ALA A 128 -20.20 3.23 10.79
CA ALA A 128 -20.24 3.05 9.34
C ALA A 128 -21.30 3.96 8.70
N THR A 129 -21.01 4.57 7.55
CA THR A 129 -21.96 4.74 6.42
C THR A 129 -21.22 5.26 5.19
N GLN A 130 -21.30 4.53 4.08
CA GLN A 130 -21.50 4.96 2.67
C GLN A 130 -20.98 3.85 1.75
N THR A 131 -21.84 3.08 1.09
CA THR A 131 -22.71 3.41 -0.06
C THR A 131 -21.92 3.80 -1.31
N ALA A 132 -22.10 2.93 -2.30
CA ALA A 132 -21.55 2.82 -3.64
C ALA A 132 -21.61 4.05 -4.57
N GLY A 133 -20.80 3.97 -5.65
CA GLY A 133 -20.92 4.75 -6.89
C GLY A 133 -19.57 4.84 -7.62
N THR A 134 -19.07 3.79 -8.28
CA THR A 134 -19.30 3.32 -9.67
C THR A 134 -18.79 4.27 -10.78
N ALA A 135 -18.22 3.64 -11.82
CA ALA A 135 -17.81 4.13 -13.16
C ALA A 135 -16.35 4.63 -13.25
N ASP A 136 -15.55 4.35 -14.28
CA ASP A 136 -15.64 3.42 -15.41
C ASP A 136 -14.22 3.31 -15.99
N GLN A 137 -13.92 2.25 -16.74
CA GLN A 137 -12.64 2.07 -17.43
C GLN A 137 -12.65 2.83 -18.76
N ALA A 138 -11.53 3.45 -19.12
CA ALA A 138 -11.13 3.53 -20.53
C ALA A 138 -9.63 3.78 -20.66
N ALA A 139 -8.96 2.78 -21.25
CA ALA A 139 -7.65 2.91 -21.87
C ALA A 139 -7.75 3.71 -23.18
N GLY A 140 -6.67 4.39 -23.57
CA GLY A 140 -6.54 5.01 -24.89
C GLY A 140 -5.09 4.98 -25.36
N GLY A 141 -4.84 4.24 -26.45
CA GLY A 141 -3.56 4.19 -27.14
C GLY A 141 -3.46 5.17 -28.31
N GLN A 142 -2.24 5.69 -28.48
CA GLN A 142 -1.45 5.91 -29.71
C GLN A 142 -1.92 6.81 -30.90
N GLN A 143 -1.07 7.84 -31.14
CA GLN A 143 -0.38 8.26 -32.40
C GLN A 143 -1.17 8.78 -33.64
N ASN A 144 -0.88 10.01 -34.11
CA ASN A 144 0.07 10.35 -35.20
C ASN A 144 -0.06 11.80 -35.78
N LYS A 145 1.12 12.44 -35.95
CA LYS A 145 1.68 13.26 -37.07
C LYS A 145 1.02 14.55 -37.64
N GLU A 146 1.79 15.66 -37.46
CA GLU A 146 2.27 16.72 -38.40
C GLU A 146 1.33 17.49 -39.36
N ASN A 147 1.36 18.84 -39.32
CA ASN A 147 2.10 19.73 -40.27
C ASN A 147 1.76 21.25 -40.16
N ALA A 148 2.81 22.09 -40.32
CA ALA A 148 2.92 23.48 -40.84
C ALA A 148 2.28 24.69 -40.09
N GLN A 149 3.08 25.62 -39.52
CA GLN A 149 3.65 26.91 -40.06
C GLN A 149 2.97 28.11 -39.35
N ALA A 150 3.60 29.24 -38.97
CA ALA A 150 4.86 29.87 -39.36
C ALA A 150 5.39 30.84 -38.26
N ASN A 151 6.72 31.05 -38.30
CA ASN A 151 7.56 32.22 -37.96
C ASN A 151 6.98 33.40 -37.15
N GLU A 152 7.74 33.88 -36.16
CA GLU A 152 8.66 35.03 -36.34
C GLU A 152 9.87 34.90 -35.40
N GLU A 153 11.05 35.18 -35.97
CA GLU A 153 12.38 35.14 -35.36
C GLU A 153 12.88 36.57 -35.18
N SER A 154 13.58 36.83 -34.08
CA SER A 154 14.51 37.96 -33.95
C SER A 154 15.59 37.56 -32.94
N ASP A 155 16.78 37.32 -33.46
CA ASP A 155 18.06 37.07 -32.78
C ASP A 155 18.46 38.18 -31.79
N ASP A 156 19.09 37.83 -30.67
CA ASP A 156 20.56 37.93 -30.38
C ASP A 156 20.83 37.78 -28.84
N PRO A 157 22.05 37.53 -28.32
CA PRO A 157 22.46 36.17 -27.94
C PRO A 157 22.95 35.99 -26.48
N ASN A 158 23.01 34.72 -26.06
CA ASN A 158 24.01 34.09 -25.17
C ASN A 158 24.35 34.71 -23.79
N ALA A 159 23.92 34.04 -22.71
CA ALA A 159 24.77 33.74 -21.55
C ALA A 159 24.26 32.51 -20.76
N ASN A 160 25.22 31.69 -20.33
CA ASN A 160 25.10 30.36 -19.75
C ASN A 160 24.73 30.33 -18.26
N SER A 161 24.15 29.21 -17.83
CA SER A 161 24.08 28.64 -16.47
C SER A 161 23.31 29.34 -15.35
N GLY A 162 22.41 28.56 -14.71
CA GLY A 162 22.23 28.58 -13.26
C GLY A 162 20.81 28.86 -12.77
N ASP A 163 20.27 27.87 -12.04
CA ASP A 163 19.13 27.96 -11.12
C ASP A 163 17.72 28.13 -11.71
N ALA A 164 17.02 27.00 -11.75
CA ALA A 164 15.56 26.96 -11.72
C ALA A 164 15.04 27.77 -10.52
N PRO A 165 13.98 28.59 -10.66
CA PRO A 165 13.32 29.12 -9.49
C PRO A 165 12.64 27.96 -8.78
N ALA A 166 13.25 27.53 -7.68
CA ALA A 166 12.62 26.75 -6.64
C ALA A 166 11.29 27.43 -6.29
N ARG A 167 10.17 26.80 -6.67
CA ARG A 167 8.87 27.16 -6.13
C ARG A 167 8.91 26.78 -4.65
N SER A 168 9.30 27.74 -3.82
CA SER A 168 9.26 27.65 -2.38
C SER A 168 7.88 27.18 -1.96
N ALA A 169 7.83 25.97 -1.39
CA ALA A 169 6.67 25.47 -0.69
C ALA A 169 6.36 26.46 0.44
N GLY A 170 5.18 27.06 0.40
CA GLY A 170 4.64 27.73 1.57
C GLY A 170 4.61 26.73 2.72
N ALA A 171 5.31 27.05 3.81
CA ALA A 171 5.31 26.26 5.02
C ALA A 171 3.91 26.26 5.64
N ALA A 172 3.08 25.29 5.22
CA ALA A 172 1.89 24.91 5.97
C ALA A 172 2.37 24.06 7.16
N GLY A 173 2.14 24.55 8.38
CA GLY A 173 2.62 23.98 9.64
C GLY A 173 1.97 22.66 10.04
N GLY A 174 2.15 21.62 9.23
CA GLY A 174 1.69 20.26 9.52
C GLY A 174 2.82 19.24 9.53
N THR A 175 2.64 18.17 10.29
CA THR A 175 3.59 17.05 10.34
C THR A 175 3.48 16.22 9.07
N ASN A 176 4.61 15.90 8.43
CA ASN A 176 4.63 14.95 7.32
C ASN A 176 4.37 13.53 7.85
N VAL A 177 3.40 12.84 7.28
CA VAL A 177 3.05 11.45 7.63
C VAL A 177 3.41 10.43 6.55
N GLN A 178 4.07 10.87 5.48
CA GLN A 178 4.68 10.00 4.45
C GLN A 178 6.10 9.64 4.90
N THR A 179 6.30 8.39 5.31
CA THR A 179 7.56 7.89 5.88
C THR A 179 8.44 7.13 4.88
N PHE A 180 7.93 6.82 3.69
CA PHE A 180 8.74 6.21 2.63
C PHE A 180 9.73 7.22 2.04
N THR A 181 11.01 6.85 2.04
CA THR A 181 12.12 7.72 1.58
C THR A 181 12.79 7.24 0.30
N GLY A 182 12.37 6.10 -0.26
CA GLY A 182 12.94 5.57 -1.49
C GLY A 182 12.75 6.52 -2.68
N ALA A 183 13.77 6.65 -3.53
CA ALA A 183 13.78 7.59 -4.65
C ALA A 183 14.43 7.04 -5.94
N LEU A 184 13.81 6.04 -6.55
CA LEU A 184 14.21 5.51 -7.86
C LEU A 184 14.14 6.62 -8.91
N ASN A 185 15.12 6.65 -9.82
CA ASN A 185 15.31 7.74 -10.78
C ASN A 185 15.36 9.16 -10.14
N GLY A 186 15.71 9.25 -8.85
CA GLY A 186 15.78 10.52 -8.11
C GLY A 186 14.41 11.10 -7.71
N VAL A 187 13.31 10.36 -7.91
CA VAL A 187 11.96 10.84 -7.62
C VAL A 187 11.46 10.32 -6.28
N SER A 188 11.28 11.24 -5.33
CA SER A 188 10.75 10.94 -4.00
C SER A 188 9.24 11.15 -3.94
N ALA A 189 8.57 10.46 -3.01
CA ALA A 189 7.17 10.71 -2.72
C ALA A 189 7.00 12.10 -2.10
N PRO A 190 6.07 12.95 -2.59
CA PRO A 190 5.79 14.23 -1.98
C PRO A 190 5.27 14.03 -0.55
N PRO A 191 5.58 14.96 0.37
CA PRO A 191 5.10 14.88 1.74
C PRO A 191 3.57 14.88 1.80
N VAL A 192 3.05 14.11 2.76
CA VAL A 192 1.63 14.16 3.15
C VAL A 192 1.56 14.98 4.43
N THR A 193 1.15 16.24 4.31
CA THR A 193 1.09 17.15 5.45
C THR A 193 -0.23 16.95 6.20
N LYS A 194 -0.15 16.76 7.52
CA LYS A 194 -1.31 16.68 8.41
C LYS A 194 -1.60 18.04 9.08
N ASP A 195 -2.77 18.61 8.84
CA ASP A 195 -3.33 19.76 9.55
C ASP A 195 -4.50 19.30 10.44
N ALA A 196 -4.33 19.42 11.75
CA ALA A 196 -5.33 18.97 12.73
C ALA A 196 -6.59 19.86 12.78
N ASN A 197 -6.57 21.06 12.18
CA ASN A 197 -7.66 22.02 12.26
C ASN A 197 -8.56 22.03 11.01
N SER A 198 -8.36 21.07 10.10
CA SER A 198 -9.10 20.99 8.83
C SER A 198 -10.02 19.76 8.79
N ASN A 199 -11.22 19.95 8.24
CA ASN A 199 -12.15 18.85 7.92
C ASN A 199 -11.59 17.90 6.84
N ARG A 200 -10.54 18.32 6.13
CA ARG A 200 -9.76 17.49 5.20
C ARG A 200 -8.29 17.58 5.62
N PRO A 201 -7.90 16.86 6.69
CA PRO A 201 -6.69 17.12 7.44
C PRO A 201 -5.40 16.67 6.74
N PHE A 202 -5.46 15.97 5.61
CA PHE A 202 -4.26 15.53 4.90
C PHE A 202 -4.12 16.27 3.58
N SER A 203 -2.91 16.69 3.22
CA SER A 203 -2.67 17.34 1.94
C SER A 203 -1.41 16.84 1.24
N VAL A 204 -1.46 16.82 -0.10
CA VAL A 204 -0.37 16.39 -0.99
C VAL A 204 -0.35 17.37 -2.16
N GLN A 205 0.72 18.17 -2.27
CA GLN A 205 0.88 19.15 -3.35
C GLN A 205 -0.33 20.09 -3.54
N GLY A 206 -1.04 20.42 -2.46
CA GLY A 206 -2.23 21.27 -2.48
C GLY A 206 -3.55 20.53 -2.65
N ASP A 207 -3.54 19.26 -3.11
CA ASP A 207 -4.69 18.39 -3.00
C ASP A 207 -4.93 18.02 -1.53
N THR A 208 -6.19 17.83 -1.16
CA THR A 208 -6.61 17.72 0.24
C THR A 208 -7.47 16.47 0.41
N PHE A 209 -7.40 15.79 1.56
CA PHE A 209 -8.01 14.48 1.76
C PHE A 209 -8.56 14.37 3.17
N VAL A 210 -9.70 13.69 3.29
CA VAL A 210 -10.28 13.33 4.59
C VAL A 210 -9.54 12.16 5.24
N ASN A 211 -9.02 11.23 4.42
CA ASN A 211 -8.44 9.96 4.85
C ASN A 211 -6.92 9.94 4.60
N LYS A 212 -6.15 9.49 5.61
CA LYS A 212 -4.68 9.39 5.55
C LYS A 212 -4.23 8.47 4.43
N GLY A 213 -4.83 7.28 4.31
CA GLY A 213 -4.48 6.29 3.30
C GLY A 213 -4.66 6.80 1.88
N ALA A 214 -5.77 7.51 1.60
CA ALA A 214 -5.99 8.14 0.30
C ALA A 214 -4.91 9.19 -0.04
N ALA A 215 -4.46 9.97 0.96
CA ALA A 215 -3.38 10.93 0.77
C ALA A 215 -2.03 10.23 0.53
N LEU A 216 -1.71 9.16 1.28
CA LEU A 216 -0.49 8.37 1.07
C LEU A 216 -0.47 7.70 -0.30
N GLN A 217 -1.60 7.14 -0.74
CA GLN A 217 -1.75 6.58 -2.09
C GLN A 217 -1.50 7.65 -3.16
N ARG A 218 -2.07 8.85 -3.00
CA ARG A 218 -1.80 9.95 -3.95
C ARG A 218 -0.32 10.34 -3.95
N SER A 219 0.32 10.38 -2.78
CA SER A 219 1.76 10.66 -2.67
C SER A 219 2.58 9.62 -3.44
N CYS A 220 2.30 8.32 -3.27
CA CYS A 220 3.00 7.26 -4.00
C CYS A 220 2.71 7.27 -5.50
N ALA A 221 1.48 7.57 -5.93
CA ALA A 221 1.16 7.71 -7.35
C ALA A 221 1.90 8.90 -8.01
N VAL A 222 2.08 10.01 -7.29
CA VAL A 222 2.87 11.15 -7.78
C VAL A 222 4.35 10.78 -7.91
N GLN A 223 4.89 10.02 -6.97
CA GLN A 223 6.25 9.47 -7.08
C GLN A 223 6.40 8.60 -8.32
N HIS A 224 5.47 7.64 -8.49
CA HIS A 224 5.48 6.71 -9.61
C HIS A 224 5.47 7.46 -10.94
N LYS A 225 4.55 8.41 -11.10
CA LYS A 225 4.46 9.21 -12.32
C LYS A 225 5.79 9.89 -12.62
N GLY A 226 6.40 10.55 -11.65
CA GLY A 226 7.69 11.21 -11.86
C GLY A 226 8.80 10.20 -12.18
N CYS A 227 8.82 9.05 -11.51
CA CYS A 227 9.77 7.98 -11.76
C CYS A 227 9.65 7.43 -13.19
N ALA A 228 8.41 7.19 -13.65
CA ALA A 228 8.11 6.68 -14.97
C ALA A 228 8.42 7.71 -16.06
N ASP A 229 8.10 8.99 -15.82
CA ASP A 229 8.51 10.08 -16.71
C ASP A 229 10.04 10.13 -16.85
N ALA A 230 10.77 9.98 -15.73
CA ALA A 230 12.23 9.91 -15.74
C ALA A 230 12.74 8.68 -16.51
N ALA A 231 12.16 7.50 -16.28
CA ALA A 231 12.49 6.27 -17.00
C ALA A 231 12.32 6.45 -18.52
N ASN A 232 11.20 7.05 -18.94
CA ASN A 232 10.90 7.31 -20.35
C ASN A 232 11.81 8.37 -20.98
N SER A 233 12.47 9.19 -20.16
CA SER A 233 13.44 10.21 -20.61
C SER A 233 14.91 9.74 -20.57
N GLY A 234 15.16 8.44 -20.33
CA GLY A 234 16.50 7.87 -20.25
C GLY A 234 17.04 7.69 -18.83
N GLY A 235 16.15 7.62 -17.83
CA GLY A 235 16.50 7.28 -16.46
C GLY A 235 17.17 5.90 -16.32
N SER A 236 17.87 5.70 -15.19
CA SER A 236 18.66 4.49 -14.93
C SER A 236 17.83 3.25 -14.64
N ALA A 237 16.58 3.44 -14.20
CA ALA A 237 15.67 2.36 -13.83
C ALA A 237 14.40 2.41 -14.68
N SER A 238 13.82 1.24 -14.91
CA SER A 238 12.68 0.99 -15.78
C SER A 238 11.34 1.37 -15.15
N VAL A 239 10.31 1.51 -15.99
CA VAL A 239 8.93 1.72 -15.51
C VAL A 239 8.47 0.57 -14.62
N ALA A 240 8.88 -0.68 -14.90
CA ALA A 240 8.56 -1.83 -14.05
C ALA A 240 9.20 -1.74 -12.65
N GLU A 241 10.39 -1.14 -12.54
CA GLU A 241 11.01 -0.85 -11.23
C GLU A 241 10.31 0.32 -10.53
N CYS A 242 9.80 1.31 -11.29
CA CYS A 242 8.93 2.35 -10.74
C CYS A 242 7.62 1.77 -10.19
N ASP A 243 6.99 0.80 -10.86
CA ASP A 243 5.80 0.09 -10.37
C ASP A 243 6.09 -0.65 -9.05
N GLN A 244 7.27 -1.29 -8.96
CA GLN A 244 7.72 -1.93 -7.73
C GLN A 244 7.95 -0.91 -6.62
N GLN A 245 8.58 0.23 -6.93
CA GLN A 245 8.79 1.31 -5.98
C GLN A 245 7.46 1.86 -5.46
N GLU A 246 6.44 2.03 -6.31
CA GLU A 246 5.11 2.48 -5.88
C GLU A 246 4.51 1.52 -4.84
N THR A 247 4.64 0.22 -5.07
CA THR A 247 4.19 -0.81 -4.13
C THR A 247 4.93 -0.67 -2.79
N GLN A 248 6.26 -0.51 -2.82
CA GLN A 248 7.05 -0.28 -1.60
C GLN A 248 6.70 1.04 -0.92
N CYS A 249 6.38 2.08 -1.68
CA CYS A 249 5.92 3.35 -1.15
C CYS A 249 4.61 3.18 -0.39
N ILE A 250 3.63 2.49 -0.97
CA ILE A 250 2.33 2.28 -0.34
C ILE A 250 2.46 1.50 0.97
N ILE A 251 3.32 0.48 1.00
CA ILE A 251 3.59 -0.34 2.20
C ILE A 251 4.38 0.48 3.24
N GLY A 252 5.43 1.18 2.81
CA GLY A 252 6.36 1.89 3.68
C GLY A 252 5.82 3.21 4.23
N ALA A 253 4.81 3.81 3.59
CA ALA A 253 4.25 5.12 3.95
C ALA A 253 3.47 5.15 5.27
N VAL A 254 3.19 3.98 5.85
CA VAL A 254 2.32 3.84 7.03
C VAL A 254 3.07 3.46 8.31
N VAL A 255 4.37 3.18 8.20
CA VAL A 255 5.26 2.79 9.31
C VAL A 255 5.70 4.00 10.13
#